data_AF-A0A7J2TA13-F1
#
_entry.id   AF-A0A7J2TA13-F1
#
_cell.length_a   1.000
_cell.length_b   1.000
_cell.length_c   1.000
_cell.angle_alpha   90.00
_cell.angle_beta   90.00
_cell.angle_gamma   90.00
#
_symmetry.space_group_name_H-M   'P 1'
#
loop_
_entity.id
_entity.type
_entity.pdbx_description
1 polymer ?
#
loop_
_entity_poly.entity_id
_entity_poly.type
_entity_poly.pdbx_seq_one_letter_code
_entity_poly.pdbx_strand_id
1 'polypeptide(L)'
;MEHIKQYYGDDNVEHILIDTIEKFSLILLRESLLNIVLDKLTPAEQKVLREAFRTGYFEYPKSAGQHEIGFTLGLSKVTISIHLRKAFRKIVKDFVQLIE
;
A
#
# COMPACT_ATOMS: atom_id res chain seq x y z
N MET A 1 -15.06 24.37 -6.15
CA MET A 1 -14.91 23.02 -6.74
C MET A 1 -14.16 23.08 -8.06
N GLU A 2 -14.58 23.93 -8.99
CA GLU A 2 -13.84 24.25 -10.24
C GLU A 2 -12.34 24.46 -10.01
N HIS A 3 -11.99 25.29 -9.03
CA HIS A 3 -10.60 25.60 -8.70
C HIS A 3 -9.76 24.39 -8.21
N ILE A 4 -10.38 23.41 -7.54
CA ILE A 4 -9.64 22.22 -7.07
C ILE A 4 -9.40 21.28 -8.24
N LYS A 5 -10.41 21.05 -9.07
CA LYS A 5 -10.30 20.26 -10.31
C LYS A 5 -9.31 20.87 -11.30
N GLN A 6 -9.28 22.20 -11.40
CA GLN A 6 -8.30 22.90 -12.23
C GLN A 6 -6.85 22.68 -11.77
N TYR A 7 -6.62 22.51 -10.46
CA TYR A 7 -5.28 22.33 -9.90
C TYR A 7 -4.82 20.87 -9.93
N TYR A 8 -5.70 19.93 -9.55
CA TYR A 8 -5.34 18.51 -9.43
C TYR A 8 -5.68 17.68 -10.67
N GLY A 9 -6.52 18.18 -11.58
CA GLY A 9 -7.03 17.45 -12.74
C GLY A 9 -8.30 16.67 -12.41
N ASP A 10 -9.19 16.52 -13.39
CA ASP A 10 -10.50 15.88 -13.20
C ASP A 10 -10.40 14.41 -12.76
N ASP A 11 -9.38 13.69 -13.24
CA ASP A 11 -9.16 12.27 -12.90
C ASP A 11 -8.65 12.07 -11.46
N ASN A 12 -8.20 13.14 -10.80
CA ASN A 12 -7.59 13.08 -9.47
C ASN A 12 -8.50 13.67 -8.37
N VAL A 13 -9.74 14.01 -8.69
CA VAL A 13 -10.71 14.58 -7.74
C VAL A 13 -12.00 13.76 -7.75
N GLU A 14 -12.19 12.96 -6.70
CA GLU A 14 -13.46 12.27 -6.44
C GLU A 14 -14.32 13.00 -5.40
N HIS A 15 -15.63 12.86 -5.54
CA HIS A 15 -16.62 13.40 -4.61
C HIS A 15 -17.40 12.27 -3.97
N ILE A 16 -17.45 12.27 -2.64
CA ILE A 16 -18.19 11.28 -1.86
C ILE A 16 -19.20 12.02 -1.00
N LEU A 17 -20.48 11.67 -1.12
CA LEU A 17 -21.51 12.15 -0.20
C LEU A 17 -21.40 11.38 1.11
N ILE A 18 -21.21 12.15 2.17
CA ILE A 18 -21.05 11.64 3.53
C ILE A 18 -22.28 12.08 4.31
N ASP A 19 -23.10 11.10 4.65
CA ASP A 19 -24.41 11.23 5.28
C ASP A 19 -24.36 11.11 6.81
N THR A 20 -23.24 10.62 7.36
CA THR A 20 -23.01 10.50 8.80
C THR A 20 -21.59 10.87 9.20
N ILE A 21 -21.43 11.36 10.43
CA ILE A 21 -20.11 11.68 11.01
C ILE A 21 -19.26 10.42 11.14
N GLU A 22 -19.87 9.28 11.45
CA GLU A 22 -19.18 7.98 11.54
C GLU A 22 -18.53 7.61 10.21
N LYS A 23 -19.25 7.81 9.09
CA LYS A 23 -18.73 7.55 7.74
C LYS A 23 -17.62 8.52 7.36
N PHE A 24 -17.73 9.80 7.75
CA PHE A 24 -16.64 10.78 7.58
C PHE A 24 -15.36 10.32 8.29
N SER A 25 -15.52 9.92 9.56
CA SER A 25 -14.43 9.46 10.41
C SER A 25 -13.73 8.24 9.81
N LEU A 26 -14.51 7.26 9.33
CA LEU A 26 -13.99 6.05 8.69
C LEU A 26 -13.19 6.35 7.43
N ILE A 27 -13.68 7.23 6.55
CA ILE A 27 -12.98 7.62 5.31
C ILE A 27 -11.67 8.34 5.66
N LEU A 28 -11.73 9.33 6.55
CA LEU A 28 -10.56 10.11 6.94
C LEU A 28 -9.48 9.24 7.61
N LEU A 29 -9.87 8.33 8.49
CA LEU A 29 -8.98 7.38 9.15
C LEU A 29 -8.32 6.45 8.14
N ARG A 30 -9.09 5.90 7.19
CA ARG A 30 -8.57 5.03 6.14
C ARG A 30 -7.49 5.73 5.32
N GLU A 31 -7.77 6.91 4.80
CA GLU A 31 -6.82 7.66 3.97
C GLU A 31 -5.57 8.08 4.76
N SER A 32 -5.77 8.52 6.01
CA SER A 32 -4.66 8.89 6.90
C SER A 32 -3.76 7.70 7.21
N LEU A 33 -4.34 6.53 7.51
CA LEU A 33 -3.59 5.30 7.76
C LEU A 33 -2.84 4.81 6.52
N LEU A 34 -3.47 4.86 5.34
CA LEU A 34 -2.82 4.49 4.09
C LEU A 34 -1.62 5.40 3.78
N ASN A 35 -1.76 6.71 3.96
CA ASN A 35 -0.67 7.66 3.74
C ASN A 35 0.50 7.44 4.71
N ILE A 36 0.21 7.26 6.01
CA ILE A 36 1.23 6.96 7.02
C ILE A 36 2.01 5.70 6.67
N VAL A 37 1.31 4.66 6.20
CA VAL A 37 1.93 3.41 5.79
C VAL A 37 2.80 3.64 4.55
N LEU A 38 2.26 4.26 3.49
CA LEU A 38 2.97 4.45 2.22
C LEU A 38 4.23 5.30 2.38
N ASP A 39 4.18 6.37 3.17
CA ASP A 39 5.32 7.27 3.42
C ASP A 39 6.49 6.59 4.13
N LYS A 40 6.23 5.52 4.90
CA LYS A 40 7.28 4.78 5.61
C LYS A 40 8.01 3.78 4.74
N LEU A 41 7.38 3.28 3.67
CA LEU A 41 8.02 2.31 2.77
C LEU A 41 8.97 3.04 1.80
N THR A 42 10.17 2.50 1.66
CA THR A 42 11.11 2.94 0.62
C THR A 42 10.56 2.58 -0.77
N PRO A 43 10.98 3.27 -1.85
CA PRO A 43 10.55 2.94 -3.21
C PRO A 43 10.80 1.47 -3.60
N ALA A 44 11.90 0.87 -3.14
CA ALA A 44 12.21 -0.54 -3.38
C ALA A 44 11.26 -1.48 -2.64
N GLU A 45 10.94 -1.18 -1.38
CA GLU A 45 9.96 -1.95 -0.59
C GLU A 45 8.56 -1.86 -1.21
N GLN A 46 8.13 -0.66 -1.64
CA GLN A 46 6.86 -0.47 -2.34
C GLN A 46 6.81 -1.27 -3.66
N LYS A 47 7.88 -1.20 -4.46
CA LYS A 47 7.98 -1.90 -5.75
C LYS A 47 7.88 -3.42 -5.55
N VAL A 48 8.63 -3.97 -4.59
CA VAL A 48 8.59 -5.41 -4.29
C VAL A 48 7.23 -5.84 -3.73
N LEU A 49 6.64 -5.06 -2.82
CA LEU A 49 5.33 -5.37 -2.25
C LEU A 49 4.22 -5.36 -3.30
N ARG A 50 4.24 -4.36 -4.20
CA ARG A 50 3.29 -4.23 -5.32
C ARG A 50 3.41 -5.41 -6.28
N GLU A 51 4.64 -5.80 -6.64
CA GLU A 51 4.83 -6.94 -7.54
C GLU A 51 4.39 -8.24 -6.88
N ALA A 52 4.75 -8.47 -5.60
CA ALA A 52 4.30 -9.64 -4.85
C ALA A 52 2.77 -9.76 -4.81
N PHE A 53 2.07 -8.64 -4.60
CA PHE A 53 0.61 -8.62 -4.63
C PHE A 53 0.07 -8.95 -6.03
N ARG A 54 0.59 -8.28 -7.06
CA ARG A 54 0.16 -8.47 -8.46
C ARG A 54 0.38 -9.89 -8.97
N THR A 55 1.45 -10.55 -8.54
CA THR A 55 1.78 -11.92 -8.97
C THR A 55 1.15 -13.01 -8.09
N GLY A 56 0.30 -12.64 -7.13
CA GLY A 56 -0.38 -13.61 -6.27
C GLY A 56 0.54 -14.34 -5.29
N TYR A 57 1.59 -13.68 -4.78
CA TYR A 57 2.48 -14.24 -3.75
C TYR A 57 1.78 -14.43 -2.39
N PHE A 58 0.73 -13.65 -2.15
CA PHE A 58 -0.08 -13.71 -0.93
C PHE A 58 -1.27 -14.66 -1.01
N GLU A 59 -1.55 -15.21 -2.19
CA GLU A 59 -2.66 -16.12 -2.40
C GLU A 59 -2.37 -17.53 -1.88
N TYR A 60 -3.43 -18.29 -1.61
CA TYR A 60 -3.35 -19.72 -1.34
C TYR A 60 -4.24 -20.50 -2.33
N PRO A 61 -3.66 -21.36 -3.20
CA PRO A 61 -2.22 -21.58 -3.41
C PRO A 61 -1.51 -20.35 -4.01
N LYS A 62 -0.21 -20.22 -3.76
CA LYS A 62 0.58 -19.11 -4.31
C LYS A 62 0.69 -19.23 -5.82
N SER A 63 0.42 -18.13 -6.53
CA SER A 63 0.61 -18.05 -7.98
C SER A 63 2.07 -17.73 -8.36
N ALA A 64 2.82 -17.08 -7.47
CA ALA A 64 4.25 -16.81 -7.64
C ALA A 64 4.99 -16.82 -6.30
N GLY A 65 6.25 -17.26 -6.32
CA GLY A 65 7.16 -17.21 -5.18
C GLY A 65 8.14 -16.04 -5.25
N GLN A 66 9.03 -15.96 -4.27
CA GLN A 66 10.07 -14.93 -4.22
C GLN A 66 11.09 -15.04 -5.36
N HIS A 67 11.23 -16.23 -5.95
CA HIS A 67 12.15 -16.45 -7.06
C HIS A 67 11.62 -15.80 -8.34
N GLU A 68 10.34 -16.00 -8.64
CA GLU A 68 9.64 -15.48 -9.81
C GLU A 68 9.52 -13.95 -9.74
N ILE A 69 9.23 -13.41 -8.55
CA ILE A 69 9.27 -11.96 -8.30
C ILE A 69 10.68 -11.43 -8.51
N GLY A 70 11.70 -12.12 -7.98
CA GLY A 70 13.10 -11.75 -8.14
C GLY A 70 13.52 -11.69 -9.60
N PHE A 71 13.14 -12.71 -10.38
CA PHE A 71 13.36 -12.77 -11.83
C PHE A 71 12.73 -11.56 -12.54
N THR A 72 11.48 -11.24 -12.22
CA THR A 72 10.75 -10.11 -12.82
C THR A 72 11.38 -8.76 -12.50
N LEU A 73 11.93 -8.60 -11.29
CA LEU A 73 12.50 -7.34 -10.80
C LEU A 73 14.01 -7.23 -11.01
N GLY A 74 14.69 -8.26 -11.53
CA GLY A 74 16.15 -8.31 -11.64
C GLY A 74 16.86 -8.35 -10.28
N LEU A 75 16.25 -8.97 -9.27
CA LEU A 75 16.73 -9.03 -7.89
C LEU A 75 16.88 -10.47 -7.41
N SER A 76 17.80 -10.71 -6.47
CA SER A 76 17.93 -12.02 -5.85
C SER A 76 16.71 -12.37 -4.99
N LYS A 77 16.40 -13.66 -4.87
CA LYS A 77 15.38 -14.17 -3.93
C LYS A 77 15.57 -13.64 -2.50
N VAL A 78 16.84 -13.55 -2.06
CA VAL A 78 17.20 -13.03 -0.72
C VAL A 78 16.83 -11.55 -0.61
N THR A 79 17.11 -10.75 -1.64
CA THR A 79 16.76 -9.33 -1.70
C THR A 79 15.25 -9.13 -1.63
N ILE A 80 14.46 -9.93 -2.37
CA ILE A 80 12.98 -9.91 -2.28
C ILE A 80 12.52 -10.19 -0.85
N SER A 81 13.05 -11.24 -0.21
CA SER A 81 12.73 -11.59 1.17
C SER A 81 13.06 -10.47 2.17
N ILE A 82 14.18 -9.76 1.98
CA ILE A 82 14.57 -8.62 2.83
C ILE A 82 13.56 -7.47 2.66
N HIS A 83 13.24 -7.09 1.43
CA HIS A 83 12.30 -6.00 1.16
C HIS A 83 10.91 -6.31 1.71
N LEU A 84 10.39 -7.51 1.48
CA LEU A 84 9.09 -7.93 2.03
C LEU A 84 9.09 -7.90 3.56
N ARG A 85 10.12 -8.44 4.23
CA ARG A 85 10.21 -8.40 5.69
C ARG A 85 10.28 -6.98 6.25
N LYS A 86 11.06 -6.09 5.63
CA LYS A 86 11.14 -4.69 6.04
C LYS A 86 9.82 -3.94 5.82
N ALA A 87 9.21 -4.11 4.65
CA ALA A 87 7.90 -3.54 4.34
C ALA A 87 6.85 -3.98 5.37
N PHE A 88 6.76 -5.28 5.62
CA PHE A 88 5.82 -5.81 6.60
C PHE A 88 6.08 -5.36 8.02
N ARG A 89 7.35 -5.32 8.45
CA ARG A 89 7.68 -4.82 9.79
C ARG A 89 7.17 -3.39 9.99
N LYS A 90 7.28 -2.53 8.98
CA LYS A 90 6.79 -1.14 9.06
C LYS A 90 5.26 -1.08 9.15
N ILE A 91 4.57 -1.81 8.27
CA ILE A 91 3.10 -1.88 8.24
C ILE A 91 2.55 -2.44 9.56
N VAL A 92 3.08 -3.58 10.00
CA VAL A 92 2.61 -4.28 11.19
C VAL A 92 2.92 -3.48 12.45
N LYS A 93 4.08 -2.79 12.53
CA LYS A 93 4.41 -1.94 13.68
C LYS A 93 3.32 -0.89 13.90
N ASP A 94 2.91 -0.20 12.85
CA ASP A 94 1.88 0.84 12.95
C ASP A 94 0.52 0.27 13.32
N PHE A 95 0.17 -0.89 12.74
CA PHE A 95 -1.07 -1.58 13.06
C PHE A 95 -1.10 -2.03 14.53
N VAL A 96 0.01 -2.58 15.05
CA VAL A 96 0.12 -2.98 16.46
C VAL A 96 -0.02 -1.77 17.39
N GLN A 97 0.61 -0.64 17.05
CA GLN A 97 0.48 0.60 17.81
C GLN A 97 -0.93 1.21 17.80
N LEU A 98 -1.77 0.83 16.83
CA LEU A 98 -3.16 1.30 16.75
C LEU A 98 -4.09 0.50 17.67
N ILE A 99 -3.76 -0.76 17.96
CA ILE A 99 -4.60 -1.67 18.75
C ILE A 99 -4.14 -1.85 20.20
N GLU A 100 -2.96 -1.33 20.55
CA GLU A 100 -2.46 -1.16 21.93
C GLU A 100 -2.97 0.14 22.56
#